data_AF-A0A0M8W848-F1
#
_entry.id   AF-A0A0M8W848-F1
#
_cell.length_a   1.000
_cell.length_b   1.000
_cell.length_c   1.000
_cell.angle_alpha   90.00
_cell.angle_beta   90.00
_cell.angle_gamma   90.00
#
_symmetry.space_group_name_H-M   'P 1'
#
loop_
_entity.id
_entity.type
_entity.pdbx_description
1 polymer ?
#
loop_
_entity_poly.entity_id
_entity_poly.type
_entity_poly.pdbx_seq_one_letter_code
_entity_poly.pdbx_strand_id
1 'polypeptide(L)'
;MGITVIGITHPDQVEALPGGTNVLVLADDGTFADEFLDTDLGAHQLVVRASGRGSAFFAVADKARELGADRILFGGAHDTAASFVTGEDPVLVLGVRPPGGPIALNAAFSRWLDRWPRPANAYRGDVDHWLAANALREGLRVELVSWRMEPTVPMRRKLTA
;
A
#
# COMPACT_ATOMS: atom_id res chain seq x y z
N MET A 1 -18.18 -7.58 4.12
CA MET A 1 -16.88 -6.89 4.27
C MET A 1 -15.90 -7.57 3.35
N GLY A 2 -15.14 -6.80 2.59
CA GLY A 2 -14.18 -7.29 1.60
C GLY A 2 -12.76 -7.45 2.15
N ILE A 3 -11.88 -8.09 1.37
CA ILE A 3 -10.47 -8.28 1.73
C ILE A 3 -9.70 -7.00 1.40
N THR A 4 -9.01 -6.45 2.41
CA THR A 4 -8.12 -5.30 2.26
C THR A 4 -6.69 -5.79 2.37
N VAL A 5 -5.87 -5.54 1.34
CA VAL A 5 -4.45 -5.86 1.39
C VAL A 5 -3.66 -4.58 1.65
N ILE A 6 -2.83 -4.63 2.68
CA ILE A 6 -2.08 -3.48 3.15
C ILE A 6 -0.59 -3.79 2.96
N GLY A 7 0.05 -3.06 2.06
CA GLY A 7 1.50 -3.10 1.88
C GLY A 7 2.16 -2.04 2.74
N ILE A 8 3.06 -2.44 3.63
CA ILE A 8 3.91 -1.50 4.37
C ILE A 8 5.38 -1.80 4.11
N THR A 9 6.16 -0.74 4.05
CA THR A 9 7.61 -0.76 3.81
C THR A 9 8.40 -0.28 5.02
N HIS A 10 7.72 0.23 6.06
CA HIS A 10 8.35 0.72 7.28
C HIS A 10 7.44 0.50 8.51
N PRO A 11 7.96 0.10 9.68
CA PRO A 11 7.17 -0.16 10.89
C PRO A 11 6.28 1.03 11.32
N ASP A 12 6.80 2.25 11.22
CA ASP A 12 6.02 3.48 11.53
C ASP A 12 4.79 3.71 10.62
N GLN A 13 4.62 2.93 9.55
CA GLN A 13 3.43 3.00 8.68
C GLN A 13 2.26 2.15 9.21
N VAL A 14 2.48 1.39 10.29
CA VAL A 14 1.43 0.71 11.03
C VAL A 14 0.68 1.75 11.89
N GLU A 15 -0.15 2.56 11.25
CA GLU A 15 -1.20 3.29 11.95
C GLU A 15 -2.46 2.42 12.05
N ALA A 16 -3.47 2.88 12.79
CA ALA A 16 -4.72 2.16 13.05
C ALA A 16 -5.21 1.41 11.81
N LEU A 17 -5.13 0.06 11.85
CA LEU A 17 -5.54 -0.75 10.72
C LEU A 17 -7.03 -0.54 10.47
N PRO A 18 -7.46 -0.29 9.22
CA PRO A 18 -8.86 -0.10 8.91
C PRO A 18 -9.66 -1.35 9.32
N GLY A 19 -10.89 -1.18 9.80
CA GLY A 19 -11.72 -2.32 10.20
C GLY A 19 -11.96 -3.31 9.04
N GLY A 20 -11.83 -4.62 9.30
CA GLY A 20 -12.08 -5.71 8.34
C GLY A 20 -11.03 -6.82 8.37
N THR A 21 -11.13 -7.77 7.43
CA THR A 21 -10.08 -8.79 7.21
C THR A 21 -8.94 -8.15 6.45
N ASN A 22 -7.85 -7.87 7.17
CA ASN A 22 -6.64 -7.27 6.62
C ASN A 22 -5.58 -8.35 6.41
N VAL A 23 -4.95 -8.34 5.25
CA VAL A 23 -3.70 -9.08 5.03
C VAL A 23 -2.58 -8.08 4.89
N LEU A 24 -1.60 -8.19 5.78
CA LEU A 24 -0.46 -7.30 5.78
C LEU A 24 0.66 -7.93 4.95
N VAL A 25 1.10 -7.21 3.93
CA VAL A 25 2.24 -7.57 3.10
C VAL A 25 3.41 -6.67 3.47
N LEU A 26 4.42 -7.27 4.07
CA LEU A 26 5.61 -6.59 4.54
C LEU A 26 6.64 -6.62 3.43
N ALA A 27 6.90 -5.46 2.83
CA ALA A 27 7.87 -5.35 1.76
C ALA A 27 9.20 -4.86 2.30
N ASP A 28 10.04 -5.82 2.67
CA ASP A 28 11.33 -5.59 3.30
C ASP A 28 12.48 -5.67 2.28
N ASP A 29 13.38 -4.69 2.33
CA ASP A 29 14.65 -4.66 1.60
C ASP A 29 15.81 -5.32 2.38
N GLY A 30 15.51 -5.83 3.58
CA GLY A 30 16.43 -6.45 4.52
C GLY A 30 16.63 -5.65 5.81
N THR A 31 16.04 -4.45 5.91
CA THR A 31 16.26 -3.52 7.03
C THR A 31 15.34 -3.75 8.21
N PHE A 32 14.08 -4.16 7.99
CA PHE A 32 13.05 -4.20 9.03
C PHE A 32 12.34 -5.56 9.17
N ALA A 33 12.79 -6.60 8.46
CA ALA A 33 12.16 -7.94 8.50
C ALA A 33 11.90 -8.45 9.92
N ASP A 34 12.89 -8.35 10.80
CA ASP A 34 12.81 -8.91 12.15
C ASP A 34 11.80 -8.14 13.02
N GLU A 35 11.81 -6.81 12.95
CA GLU A 35 10.87 -5.95 13.69
C GLU A 35 9.41 -6.20 13.29
N PHE A 36 9.18 -6.51 12.02
CA PHE A 36 7.84 -6.79 11.51
C PHE A 36 7.30 -8.17 11.91
N LEU A 37 8.16 -9.19 11.99
CA LEU A 37 7.77 -10.53 12.45
C LEU A 37 7.38 -10.54 13.93
N ASP A 38 8.00 -9.66 14.72
CA ASP A 38 7.78 -9.56 16.17
C ASP A 38 6.56 -8.69 16.54
N THR A 39 5.98 -7.95 15.59
CA THR A 39 4.85 -7.07 15.85
C THR A 39 3.53 -7.83 15.76
N ASP A 40 2.78 -7.94 16.86
CA ASP A 40 1.41 -8.49 16.85
C ASP A 40 0.42 -7.46 16.31
N LEU A 41 -0.05 -7.67 15.07
CA LEU A 41 -0.87 -6.72 14.33
C LEU A 41 -2.35 -7.13 14.25
N GLY A 42 -2.75 -8.25 14.87
CA GLY A 42 -4.13 -8.74 14.84
C GLY A 42 -4.67 -9.03 13.42
N ALA A 43 -3.79 -9.21 12.44
CA ALA A 43 -4.08 -9.43 11.02
C ALA A 43 -3.34 -10.67 10.50
N HIS A 44 -3.79 -11.25 9.38
CA HIS A 44 -3.02 -12.31 8.71
C HIS A 44 -1.75 -11.70 8.11
N GLN A 45 -0.60 -12.03 8.67
CA GLN A 45 0.70 -11.50 8.24
C GLN A 45 1.31 -12.36 7.13
N LEU A 46 1.81 -11.70 6.09
CA LEU A 46 2.59 -12.34 5.03
C LEU A 46 3.78 -11.46 4.67
N VAL A 47 4.99 -11.97 4.84
CA VAL A 47 6.22 -11.23 4.50
C VAL A 47 6.60 -11.49 3.05
N VAL A 48 6.86 -10.44 2.27
CA VAL A 48 7.42 -10.55 0.91
C VAL A 48 8.67 -9.71 0.80
N ARG A 49 9.82 -10.34 0.52
CA ARG A 49 11.06 -9.60 0.31
C ARG A 49 11.06 -8.89 -1.03
N ALA A 50 11.36 -7.60 -1.04
CA ALA A 50 11.36 -6.80 -2.26
C ALA A 50 12.44 -5.70 -2.20
N SER A 51 13.18 -5.55 -3.31
CA SER A 51 14.19 -4.49 -3.44
C SER A 51 13.58 -3.27 -4.14
N GLY A 52 13.38 -2.20 -3.39
CA GLY A 52 12.81 -0.94 -3.87
C GLY A 52 11.28 -0.89 -3.82
N ARG A 53 10.75 0.34 -3.79
CA ARG A 53 9.32 0.65 -3.61
C ARG A 53 8.43 0.03 -4.67
N GLY A 54 8.91 -0.05 -5.90
CA GLY A 54 8.15 -0.63 -7.01
C GLY A 54 7.99 -2.14 -6.88
N SER A 55 9.09 -2.84 -6.63
CA SER A 55 9.08 -4.28 -6.35
C SER A 55 8.17 -4.61 -5.16
N ALA A 56 8.24 -3.77 -4.11
CA ALA A 56 7.39 -3.87 -2.94
C ALA A 56 5.90 -3.74 -3.30
N PHE A 57 5.54 -2.70 -4.06
CA PHE A 57 4.17 -2.50 -4.52
C PHE A 57 3.68 -3.65 -5.40
N PHE A 58 4.48 -4.13 -6.36
CA PHE A 58 4.07 -5.22 -7.25
C PHE A 58 3.90 -6.54 -6.50
N ALA A 59 4.76 -6.85 -5.53
CA ALA A 59 4.58 -8.00 -4.65
C ALA A 59 3.24 -7.94 -3.90
N VAL A 60 2.91 -6.78 -3.34
CA VAL A 60 1.64 -6.53 -2.65
C VAL A 60 0.46 -6.68 -3.61
N ALA A 61 0.57 -6.13 -4.83
CA ALA A 61 -0.46 -6.22 -5.85
C ALA A 61 -0.72 -7.64 -6.35
N ASP A 62 0.35 -8.41 -6.59
CA ASP A 62 0.24 -9.80 -7.01
C ASP A 62 -0.41 -10.64 -5.90
N LYS A 63 -0.04 -10.39 -4.64
CA LYS A 63 -0.68 -11.06 -3.49
C LYS A 63 -2.14 -10.66 -3.33
N ALA A 64 -2.46 -9.39 -3.51
CA ALA A 64 -3.82 -8.89 -3.46
C ALA A 64 -4.72 -9.56 -4.50
N ARG A 65 -4.19 -9.78 -5.70
CA ARG A 65 -4.88 -10.53 -6.74
C ARG A 65 -5.12 -11.99 -6.35
N GLU A 66 -4.12 -12.68 -5.80
CA GLU A 66 -4.27 -14.07 -5.32
C GLU A 66 -5.36 -14.22 -4.27
N LEU A 67 -5.48 -13.23 -3.39
CA LEU A 67 -6.44 -13.22 -2.29
C LEU A 67 -7.83 -12.71 -2.70
N GLY A 68 -8.00 -12.21 -3.94
CA GLY A 68 -9.23 -11.57 -4.37
C GLY A 68 -9.54 -10.28 -3.60
N ALA A 69 -8.51 -9.48 -3.32
CA ALA A 69 -8.66 -8.25 -2.55
C ALA A 69 -9.53 -7.22 -3.26
N ASP A 70 -10.43 -6.61 -2.52
CA ASP A 70 -11.31 -5.54 -2.98
C ASP A 70 -10.57 -4.20 -3.12
N ARG A 71 -9.48 -4.05 -2.36
CA ARG A 71 -8.66 -2.83 -2.35
C ARG A 71 -7.24 -3.11 -1.85
N ILE A 72 -6.32 -2.28 -2.33
CA ILE A 72 -4.92 -2.25 -1.94
C ILE A 72 -4.61 -0.90 -1.32
N LEU A 73 -3.94 -0.91 -0.17
CA LEU A 73 -3.37 0.28 0.48
C LEU A 73 -1.87 0.04 0.63
N PHE A 74 -1.02 0.87 0.04
CA PHE A 74 0.43 0.69 0.03
C PHE A 74 1.14 1.93 0.57
N GLY A 75 2.13 1.74 1.44
CA GLY A 75 2.90 2.83 2.06
C GLY A 75 2.16 3.55 3.20
N GLY A 76 1.18 2.88 3.82
CA GLY A 76 0.42 3.36 4.98
C GLY A 76 -1.03 2.87 5.01
N ALA A 77 -1.52 2.53 6.21
CA ALA A 77 -2.87 2.01 6.45
C ALA A 77 -3.87 3.12 6.85
N HIS A 78 -3.89 4.26 6.16
CA HIS A 78 -4.65 5.42 6.63
C HIS A 78 -6.12 5.37 6.14
N ASP A 79 -7.08 5.50 7.06
CA ASP A 79 -8.53 5.41 6.79
C ASP A 79 -9.00 6.35 5.67
N THR A 80 -8.38 7.53 5.52
CA THR A 80 -8.73 8.48 4.46
C THR A 80 -8.40 7.95 3.07
N ALA A 81 -7.30 7.21 2.87
CA ALA A 81 -7.03 6.58 1.57
C ALA A 81 -8.05 5.47 1.26
N ALA A 82 -8.41 4.72 2.30
CA ALA A 82 -9.36 3.62 2.21
C ALA A 82 -10.78 4.08 1.83
N SER A 83 -11.17 5.31 2.17
CA SER A 83 -12.48 5.88 1.82
C SER A 83 -12.59 6.28 0.35
N PHE A 84 -11.48 6.72 -0.26
CA PHE A 84 -11.45 7.11 -1.68
C PHE A 84 -11.46 5.92 -2.64
N VAL A 85 -11.06 4.74 -2.19
CA VAL A 85 -10.98 3.53 -3.03
C VAL A 85 -12.18 2.61 -2.85
N THR A 86 -13.36 3.22 -2.67
CA THR A 86 -14.64 2.53 -2.55
C THR A 86 -15.41 2.57 -3.88
N GLY A 87 -16.32 1.61 -4.07
CA GLY A 87 -17.18 1.55 -5.26
C GLY A 87 -16.64 0.68 -6.41
N GLU A 88 -17.41 0.63 -7.49
CA GLU A 88 -17.20 -0.27 -8.64
C GLU A 88 -16.35 0.34 -9.76
N ASP A 89 -16.24 1.67 -9.82
CA ASP A 89 -15.47 2.37 -10.85
C ASP A 89 -13.96 2.33 -10.55
N PRO A 90 -13.09 2.13 -11.54
CA PRO A 90 -11.64 2.12 -11.33
C PRO A 90 -11.14 3.45 -10.75
N VAL A 91 -10.45 3.38 -9.61
CA VAL A 91 -9.83 4.56 -8.98
C VAL A 91 -8.43 4.24 -8.47
N LEU A 92 -7.50 5.16 -8.74
CA LEU A 92 -6.17 5.23 -8.17
C LEU A 92 -6.06 6.49 -7.33
N VAL A 93 -5.47 6.37 -6.14
CA VAL A 93 -5.15 7.47 -5.24
C VAL A 93 -3.65 7.48 -5.02
N LEU A 94 -3.02 8.63 -5.25
CA LEU A 94 -1.59 8.84 -5.02
C LEU A 94 -1.38 9.95 -3.97
N GLY A 95 -0.62 9.63 -2.94
CA GLY A 95 -0.20 10.57 -1.91
C GLY A 95 0.99 11.40 -2.37
N VAL A 96 0.89 12.72 -2.21
CA VAL A 96 1.98 13.65 -2.52
C VAL A 96 2.84 13.84 -1.26
N ARG A 97 3.76 12.90 -0.98
CA ARG A 97 4.80 13.02 0.07
C ARG A 97 6.18 12.61 -0.46
N PRO A 98 7.27 13.30 -0.10
CA PRO A 98 8.63 12.80 -0.27
C PRO A 98 9.09 11.95 0.96
N PRO A 99 9.78 10.81 0.79
CA PRO A 99 9.93 10.02 -0.44
C PRO A 99 8.77 9.00 -0.60
N GLY A 100 7.91 9.20 -1.60
CA GLY A 100 6.82 8.29 -1.98
C GLY A 100 5.64 8.27 -0.99
N GLY A 101 4.55 8.97 -1.30
CA GLY A 101 3.33 8.95 -0.47
C GLY A 101 2.53 7.65 -0.60
N PRO A 102 1.41 7.48 0.10
CA PRO A 102 0.61 6.26 -0.01
C PRO A 102 0.06 6.06 -1.43
N ILE A 103 -0.04 4.80 -1.86
CA ILE A 103 -0.75 4.39 -3.08
C ILE A 103 -1.99 3.62 -2.61
N ALA A 104 -3.17 3.98 -3.10
CA ALA A 104 -4.36 3.19 -2.87
C ALA A 104 -5.13 2.97 -4.17
N LEU A 105 -5.72 1.79 -4.34
CA LEU A 105 -6.56 1.47 -5.49
C LEU A 105 -7.59 0.39 -5.17
N ASN A 106 -8.70 0.38 -5.90
CA ASN A 106 -9.74 -0.65 -5.77
C ASN A 106 -9.56 -1.80 -6.76
N ALA A 107 -10.30 -2.90 -6.57
CA ALA A 107 -10.25 -4.08 -7.43
C ALA A 107 -10.53 -3.76 -8.90
N ALA A 108 -11.41 -2.79 -9.18
CA ALA A 108 -11.69 -2.37 -10.54
C ALA A 108 -10.45 -1.78 -11.22
N PHE A 109 -9.65 -0.98 -10.52
CA PHE A 109 -8.36 -0.49 -11.00
C PHE A 109 -7.30 -1.61 -11.08
N SER A 110 -7.26 -2.55 -10.14
CA SER A 110 -6.32 -3.69 -10.19
C SER A 110 -6.43 -4.48 -11.49
N ARG A 111 -7.64 -4.63 -12.05
CA ARG A 111 -7.86 -5.31 -13.35
C ARG A 111 -7.19 -4.61 -14.53
N TRP A 112 -6.93 -3.31 -14.43
CA TRP A 112 -6.18 -2.55 -15.43
C TRP A 112 -4.67 -2.69 -15.24
N LEU A 113 -4.22 -2.74 -13.98
CA LEU A 113 -2.82 -2.93 -13.62
C LEU A 113 -2.21 -4.17 -14.32
N ASP A 114 -2.97 -5.26 -14.38
CA ASP A 114 -2.56 -6.53 -14.99
C ASP A 114 -2.35 -6.44 -16.52
N ARG A 115 -2.86 -5.39 -17.17
CA ARG A 115 -2.76 -5.20 -18.63
C ARG A 115 -1.51 -4.42 -19.03
N TRP A 116 -0.89 -3.73 -18.09
CA TRP A 116 0.22 -2.83 -18.39
C TRP A 116 1.57 -3.55 -18.25
N PRO A 117 2.46 -3.46 -19.25
CA PRO A 117 3.80 -3.96 -19.09
C PRO A 117 4.50 -3.22 -17.94
N ARG A 118 5.17 -3.98 -17.06
CA ARG A 118 5.91 -3.46 -15.91
C ARG A 118 7.38 -3.24 -16.31
N PRO A 119 7.81 -2.02 -16.66
CA PRO A 119 9.19 -1.76 -17.06
C PRO A 119 10.13 -1.80 -15.85
N ALA A 120 11.43 -2.04 -16.09
CA ALA A 120 12.43 -2.17 -15.03
C ALA A 120 12.53 -0.96 -14.09
N ASN A 121 12.28 0.27 -14.59
CA ASN A 121 12.30 1.48 -13.78
C ASN A 121 11.12 1.56 -12.79
N ALA A 122 9.96 1.01 -13.15
CA ALA A 122 8.81 0.93 -12.28
C ALA A 122 9.10 0.07 -11.04
N TYR A 123 9.97 -0.94 -11.12
CA TYR A 123 10.37 -1.77 -9.98
C TYR A 123 11.28 -1.03 -8.97
N ARG A 124 12.07 -0.05 -9.42
CA ARG A 124 13.08 0.60 -8.56
C ARG A 124 12.52 1.76 -7.74
N GLY A 125 11.71 2.63 -8.35
CA GLY A 125 11.22 3.82 -7.67
C GLY A 125 10.18 4.65 -8.43
N ASP A 126 10.05 4.46 -9.76
CA ASP A 126 9.12 5.24 -10.58
C ASP A 126 7.68 4.69 -10.60
N VAL A 127 7.32 3.83 -9.63
CA VAL A 127 6.02 3.14 -9.64
C VAL A 127 4.84 4.12 -9.61
N ASP A 128 4.92 5.18 -8.80
CA ASP A 128 3.90 6.22 -8.69
C ASP A 128 3.71 6.94 -10.04
N HIS A 129 4.81 7.29 -10.71
CA HIS A 129 4.78 7.93 -12.03
C HIS A 129 4.25 6.99 -13.11
N TRP A 130 4.68 5.73 -13.11
CA TRP A 130 4.22 4.71 -14.05
C TRP A 130 2.73 4.43 -13.90
N LEU A 131 2.22 4.35 -12.66
CA LEU A 131 0.79 4.19 -12.38
C LEU A 131 -0.02 5.38 -12.90
N ALA A 132 0.39 6.61 -12.57
CA ALA A 132 -0.28 7.83 -13.02
C ALA A 132 -0.29 7.94 -14.55
N ALA A 133 0.86 7.71 -15.20
CA ALA A 133 0.99 7.82 -16.65
C ALA A 133 0.07 6.84 -17.39
N ASN A 134 0.01 5.59 -16.93
CA ASN A 134 -0.88 4.60 -17.54
C ASN A 134 -2.36 4.89 -17.25
N ALA A 135 -2.72 5.27 -16.03
CA ALA A 135 -4.09 5.63 -15.69
C ALA A 135 -4.61 6.79 -16.56
N LEU A 136 -3.80 7.85 -16.71
CA LEU A 136 -4.14 9.00 -17.55
C LEU A 136 -4.27 8.61 -19.03
N ARG A 137 -3.38 7.74 -19.53
CA ARG A 137 -3.43 7.24 -20.91
C ARG A 137 -4.73 6.47 -21.21
N GLU A 138 -5.25 5.75 -20.22
CA GLU A 138 -6.48 4.96 -20.32
C GLU A 138 -7.74 5.74 -19.87
N GLY A 139 -7.60 7.03 -19.51
CA GLY A 139 -8.72 7.87 -19.05
C GLY A 139 -9.31 7.45 -17.70
N LEU A 140 -8.54 6.75 -16.86
CA LEU A 140 -8.97 6.29 -15.55
C LEU A 140 -8.89 7.42 -14.53
N ARG A 141 -9.73 7.33 -13.49
CA ARG A 141 -9.75 8.29 -12.39
C ARG A 141 -8.48 8.19 -11.55
N VAL A 142 -7.79 9.33 -11.39
CA VAL A 142 -6.63 9.48 -10.52
C VAL A 142 -6.89 10.62 -9.54
N GLU A 143 -6.81 10.33 -8.25
CA GLU A 143 -6.94 11.31 -7.18
C GLU A 143 -5.56 11.58 -6.56
N LEU A 144 -5.21 12.85 -6.45
CA LEU A 144 -3.99 13.29 -5.77
C LEU A 144 -4.35 13.84 -4.40
N VAL A 145 -3.78 13.26 -3.34
CA VAL A 145 -4.06 13.66 -1.97
C VAL A 145 -2.80 14.20 -1.29
N SER A 146 -2.88 15.42 -0.77
CA SER A 146 -1.85 16.02 0.07
C SER A 146 -2.14 15.67 1.54
N TRP A 147 -1.18 15.02 2.20
CA TRP A 147 -1.35 14.59 3.59
C TRP A 147 -0.71 15.61 4.53
N ARG A 148 -1.51 16.19 5.43
CA ARG A 148 -0.98 16.86 6.62
C ARG A 148 -0.61 15.79 7.64
N MET A 149 0.63 15.80 8.12
CA MET A 149 1.01 15.08 9.33
C MET A 149 0.18 15.65 10.48
N GLU A 150 -0.75 14.88 11.04
CA GLU A 150 -0.96 15.03 12.48
C GLU A 150 0.30 14.50 13.16
N PRO A 151 0.84 15.20 14.17
CA PRO A 151 2.09 14.81 14.80
C PRO A 151 1.94 13.38 15.34
N THR A 152 2.85 12.51 14.91
CA THR A 152 2.99 11.13 15.36
C THR A 152 2.97 11.15 16.89
N VAL A 153 1.90 10.63 17.49
CA VAL A 153 1.88 10.36 18.94
C VAL A 153 2.96 9.30 19.14
N PRO A 154 4.04 9.57 19.89
CA PRO A 154 5.07 8.56 20.08
C PRO A 154 4.42 7.35 20.75
N MET A 155 4.57 6.16 20.15
CA MET A 155 4.28 4.91 20.84
C MET A 155 4.98 4.96 22.19
N ARG A 156 4.20 4.93 23.28
CA ARG A 156 4.75 4.76 24.62
C ARG A 156 5.52 3.45 24.61
N ARG A 157 6.86 3.53 24.62
CA ARG A 157 7.70 2.42 25.07
C ARG A 157 7.13 1.99 26.42
N LYS A 158 6.69 0.74 26.53
CA LYS A 158 6.45 0.12 27.83
C LYS A 158 7.78 0.22 28.58
N LEU A 159 7.83 1.08 29.59
CA LEU A 159 8.85 1.01 30.62
C LEU A 159 8.67 -0.35 31.27
N THR A 160 9.55 -1.29 30.96
CA THR A 160 9.74 -2.47 31.79
C THR A 160 10.20 -2.00 33.16
N ALA A 161 9.40 -2.31 34.16
CA ALA A 161 9.70 -2.14 35.58
C ALA A 161 10.79 -3.11 36.03
#